data_AF-A0A3D3CGK4-F1
#
_entry.id   AF-A0A3D3CGK4-F1
#
_cell.length_a   1.000
_cell.length_b   1.000
_cell.length_c   1.000
_cell.angle_alpha   90.00
_cell.angle_beta   90.00
_cell.angle_gamma   90.00
#
_symmetry.space_group_name_H-M   'P 1'
#
loop_
_entity.id
_entity.type
_entity.pdbx_description
1 polymer ?
#
loop_
_entity_poly.entity_id
_entity_poly.type
_entity_poly.pdbx_seq_one_letter_code
_entity_poly.pdbx_strand_id
1 'polypeptide(L)'
;DQHRGWFQTSLLNSVGVNGRPPYEQVLTHGFIVDGEGRKMSKSVGNVVSSQEIIDKYGADILRLWVASTDYQNDVRISDGIIKNLGESYRRIRNTARYLLSNLKGFDPNTHSVSYDAMEDMDRWALRQLNDLIGKTNEAYEDYQFHIPTFAIHQFCVNELSAFYLDSSKDRMYADGADSVTRRSGQTAMWAILSTLTRMLAPILSFTAEEIWQEMRHIDPSLQESVFLSDWPEPVALLDKRDRDDKWEGAHAVRSAV
;
A
#
# COMPACT_ATOMS: atom_id res chain seq x y z
N ASP A 1 4.61 12.33 -26.62
CA ASP A 1 5.69 13.01 -27.40
C ASP A 1 6.78 12.05 -27.87
N GLN A 2 7.22 11.11 -27.03
CA GLN A 2 8.38 10.26 -27.31
C GLN A 2 8.22 9.27 -28.46
N HIS A 3 7.00 8.94 -28.90
CA HIS A 3 6.75 8.08 -30.07
C HIS A 3 7.43 8.58 -31.35
N ARG A 4 7.56 9.90 -31.53
CA ARG A 4 8.22 10.50 -32.70
C ARG A 4 9.63 11.03 -32.38
N GLY A 5 10.09 10.78 -31.15
CA GLY A 5 11.37 11.22 -30.63
C GLY A 5 12.19 10.01 -30.21
N TRP A 6 12.43 9.88 -28.91
CA TRP A 6 13.35 8.89 -28.38
C TRP A 6 12.99 7.44 -28.72
N PHE A 7 11.70 7.05 -28.67
CA PHE A 7 11.30 5.68 -28.98
C PHE A 7 11.59 5.29 -30.42
N GLN A 8 11.30 6.19 -31.37
CA GLN A 8 11.51 5.95 -32.79
C GLN A 8 13.00 5.91 -33.14
N THR A 9 13.77 6.89 -32.69
CA THR A 9 15.21 6.95 -32.98
C THR A 9 15.94 5.76 -32.36
N SER A 10 15.58 5.37 -31.14
CA SER A 10 16.19 4.20 -30.48
C SER A 10 15.84 2.90 -31.21
N LEU A 11 14.57 2.74 -31.62
CA LEU A 11 14.11 1.56 -32.34
C LEU A 11 14.80 1.40 -33.70
N LEU A 12 14.78 2.45 -34.53
CA LEU A 12 15.35 2.41 -35.87
C LEU A 12 16.86 2.12 -35.83
N ASN A 13 17.59 2.76 -34.91
CA ASN A 13 19.02 2.52 -34.75
C ASN A 13 19.32 1.09 -34.30
N SER A 14 18.60 0.55 -33.31
CA SER A 14 18.82 -0.83 -32.84
C SER A 14 18.43 -1.86 -33.90
N VAL A 15 17.34 -1.65 -34.64
CA VAL A 15 16.97 -2.56 -35.73
C VAL A 15 18.00 -2.52 -36.84
N GLY A 16 18.50 -1.33 -37.21
CA GLY A 16 19.52 -1.19 -38.25
C GLY A 16 20.87 -1.81 -37.90
N VAL A 17 21.29 -1.75 -36.63
CA VAL A 17 22.61 -2.24 -36.19
C VAL A 17 22.56 -3.66 -35.62
N ASN A 18 21.55 -3.96 -34.80
CA ASN A 18 21.45 -5.20 -34.03
C ASN A 18 20.37 -6.16 -34.55
N GLY A 19 19.54 -5.76 -35.53
CA GLY A 19 18.47 -6.59 -36.08
C GLY A 19 17.29 -6.84 -35.13
N ARG A 20 17.20 -6.12 -34.00
CA ARG A 20 16.13 -6.28 -32.99
C ARG A 20 15.76 -4.96 -32.28
N PRO A 21 14.56 -4.85 -31.71
CA PRO A 21 14.18 -3.72 -30.86
C PRO A 21 15.09 -3.58 -29.62
N PRO A 22 15.29 -2.35 -29.10
CA PRO A 22 16.12 -2.09 -27.92
C PRO A 22 15.38 -2.27 -26.59
N TYR A 23 14.07 -2.54 -26.64
CA TYR A 23 13.18 -2.75 -25.50
C TYR A 23 12.19 -3.88 -25.82
N GLU A 24 11.74 -4.60 -24.81
CA GLU A 24 10.71 -5.65 -24.94
C GLU A 24 9.30 -5.09 -24.83
N GLN A 25 9.12 -4.04 -24.01
CA GLN A 25 7.86 -3.36 -23.79
C GLN A 25 8.05 -1.85 -23.79
N VAL A 26 7.00 -1.12 -24.16
CA VAL A 26 6.95 0.35 -24.13
C VAL A 26 5.73 0.79 -23.34
N LEU A 27 5.98 1.50 -22.24
CA LEU A 27 4.96 2.17 -21.46
C LEU A 27 4.97 3.66 -21.82
N THR A 28 3.79 4.25 -22.01
CA THR A 28 3.66 5.69 -22.29
C THR A 28 2.68 6.33 -21.32
N HIS A 29 2.96 7.58 -20.97
CA HIS A 29 2.07 8.37 -20.12
C HIS A 29 1.65 9.67 -20.82
N GLY A 30 0.51 10.20 -20.40
CA GLY A 30 0.01 11.51 -20.79
C GLY A 30 0.83 12.66 -20.21
N PHE A 31 0.45 13.88 -20.57
CA PHE A 31 1.06 15.08 -20.02
C PHE A 31 0.45 15.45 -18.68
N ILE A 32 1.24 16.14 -17.85
CA ILE A 32 0.72 16.77 -16.65
C ILE A 32 0.06 18.10 -17.05
N VAL A 33 -1.19 18.27 -16.64
CA VAL A 33 -2.01 19.47 -16.87
C VAL A 33 -2.48 20.05 -15.54
N ASP A 34 -2.91 21.31 -15.53
CA ASP A 34 -3.44 21.94 -14.32
C ASP A 34 -4.75 21.28 -13.85
N GLY A 35 -5.28 21.74 -12.72
CA GLY A 35 -6.52 21.20 -12.15
C GLY A 35 -7.76 21.33 -13.06
N GLU A 36 -7.75 22.27 -14.01
CA GLU A 36 -8.81 22.47 -15.01
C GLU A 36 -8.53 21.69 -16.32
N GLY A 37 -7.41 20.99 -16.42
CA GLY A 37 -7.02 20.24 -17.62
C GLY A 37 -6.31 21.08 -18.68
N ARG A 38 -5.87 22.29 -18.35
CA ARG A 38 -5.14 23.16 -19.28
C ARG A 38 -3.65 22.88 -19.21
N LYS A 39 -2.95 23.07 -20.33
CA LYS A 39 -1.49 23.01 -20.39
C LYS A 39 -0.89 24.01 -19.41
N MET A 40 0.05 23.56 -18.60
CA MET A 40 0.77 24.42 -17.65
C MET A 40 1.71 25.36 -18.39
N SER A 41 1.74 26.65 -18.00
CA SER A 41 2.71 27.62 -18.49
C SER A 41 3.00 28.70 -17.46
N LYS A 42 4.26 29.16 -17.41
CA LYS A 42 4.69 30.22 -16.47
C LYS A 42 3.91 31.53 -16.65
N SER A 43 3.54 31.86 -17.90
CA SER A 43 2.78 33.07 -18.21
C SER A 43 1.33 33.05 -17.72
N VAL A 44 0.71 31.87 -17.67
CA VAL A 44 -0.65 31.69 -17.13
C VAL A 44 -0.63 31.56 -15.59
N GLY A 45 0.53 31.26 -15.00
CA GLY A 45 0.69 31.15 -13.55
C GLY A 45 0.11 29.87 -12.95
N ASN A 46 -0.24 28.88 -13.78
CA ASN A 46 -0.83 27.60 -13.38
C ASN A 46 0.20 26.46 -13.27
N VAL A 47 1.48 26.78 -13.14
CA VAL A 47 2.54 25.78 -12.99
C VAL A 47 2.59 25.34 -11.54
N VAL A 48 2.49 24.04 -11.30
CA VAL A 48 2.75 23.44 -9.99
C VAL A 48 4.16 22.85 -9.99
N SER A 49 5.03 23.36 -9.11
CA SER A 49 6.41 22.86 -9.01
C SER A 49 6.46 21.59 -8.17
N SER A 50 7.16 20.57 -8.67
CA SER A 50 7.42 19.34 -7.91
C SER A 50 8.23 19.61 -6.64
N GLN A 51 9.16 20.57 -6.66
CA GLN A 51 9.94 20.94 -5.47
C GLN A 51 9.05 21.58 -4.39
N GLU A 52 8.10 22.44 -4.78
CA GLU A 52 7.17 23.05 -3.82
C GLU A 52 6.27 22.01 -3.15
N ILE A 53 5.85 20.97 -3.89
CA ILE A 53 5.12 19.84 -3.30
C ILE A 53 6.00 19.07 -2.32
N ILE A 54 7.24 18.76 -2.71
CA ILE A 54 8.18 18.01 -1.86
C ILE A 54 8.46 18.78 -0.57
N ASP A 55 8.73 20.08 -0.66
CA ASP A 55 9.04 20.91 0.51
C ASP A 55 7.85 21.04 1.46
N LYS A 56 6.63 21.08 0.92
CA LYS A 56 5.39 21.30 1.70
C LYS A 56 4.77 20.01 2.24
N TYR A 57 4.82 18.93 1.47
CA TYR A 57 4.10 17.68 1.75
C TYR A 57 4.99 16.44 1.84
N GLY A 58 6.24 16.52 1.36
CA GLY A 58 7.17 15.39 1.30
C GLY A 58 7.15 14.65 -0.04
N ALA A 59 8.26 13.99 -0.36
CA ALA A 59 8.44 13.27 -1.62
C ALA A 59 7.46 12.10 -1.79
N ASP A 60 7.11 11.41 -0.71
CA ASP A 60 6.14 10.31 -0.73
C ASP A 60 4.74 10.77 -1.18
N ILE A 61 4.33 12.00 -0.86
CA ILE A 61 3.03 12.53 -1.32
C ILE A 61 3.04 12.77 -2.83
N LEU A 62 4.15 13.25 -3.39
CA LEU A 62 4.28 13.41 -4.83
C LEU A 62 4.28 12.04 -5.53
N ARG A 63 4.99 11.05 -4.99
CA ARG A 63 4.99 9.66 -5.51
C ARG A 63 3.60 9.04 -5.43
N LEU A 64 2.88 9.25 -4.33
CA LEU A 64 1.51 8.80 -4.15
C LEU A 64 0.57 9.44 -5.16
N TRP A 65 0.73 10.73 -5.45
CA TRP A 65 -0.03 11.40 -6.52
C TRP A 65 0.19 10.72 -7.86
N VAL A 66 1.46 10.52 -8.28
CA VAL A 66 1.77 9.83 -9.54
C VAL A 66 1.13 8.44 -9.58
N ALA A 67 1.34 7.64 -8.53
CA ALA A 67 0.82 6.28 -8.47
C ALA A 67 -0.72 6.23 -8.46
N SER A 68 -1.39 7.22 -7.88
CA SER A 68 -2.86 7.29 -7.81
C SER A 68 -3.55 7.66 -9.13
N THR A 69 -2.79 8.01 -10.16
CA THR A 69 -3.33 8.55 -11.41
C THR A 69 -3.38 7.50 -12.51
N ASP A 70 -4.41 7.58 -13.35
CA ASP A 70 -4.41 6.88 -14.63
C ASP A 70 -3.51 7.63 -15.61
N TYR A 71 -2.25 7.22 -15.66
CA TYR A 71 -1.21 7.87 -16.46
C TYR A 71 -1.39 7.67 -17.95
N GLN A 72 -2.28 6.78 -18.42
CA GLN A 72 -2.49 6.57 -19.87
C GLN A 72 -3.09 7.83 -20.52
N ASN A 73 -3.79 8.64 -19.73
CA ASN A 73 -4.39 9.90 -20.11
C ASN A 73 -3.59 11.09 -19.56
N ASP A 74 -3.93 12.30 -20.01
CA ASP A 74 -3.39 13.52 -19.39
C ASP A 74 -3.81 13.59 -17.91
N VAL A 75 -2.84 13.87 -17.05
CA VAL A 75 -2.98 13.78 -15.59
C VAL A 75 -3.08 15.16 -14.98
N ARG A 76 -4.09 15.38 -14.14
CA ARG A 76 -4.33 16.67 -13.48
C ARG A 76 -3.56 16.80 -12.18
N ILE A 77 -3.01 17.99 -11.94
CA ILE A 77 -2.40 18.36 -10.67
C ILE A 77 -2.95 19.70 -10.16
N SER A 78 -3.26 19.76 -8.87
CA SER A 78 -3.65 20.98 -8.17
C SER A 78 -3.37 20.85 -6.67
N ASP A 79 -3.22 21.98 -5.98
CA ASP A 79 -3.06 22.01 -4.52
C ASP A 79 -4.17 21.26 -3.78
N GLY A 80 -5.42 21.33 -4.28
CA GLY A 80 -6.56 20.61 -3.71
C GLY A 80 -6.40 19.10 -3.82
N ILE A 81 -5.94 18.60 -4.98
CA ILE A 81 -5.66 17.17 -5.20
C ILE A 81 -4.56 16.70 -4.25
N ILE A 82 -3.45 17.43 -4.17
CA ILE A 82 -2.31 17.09 -3.31
C ILE A 82 -2.72 17.10 -1.83
N LYS A 83 -3.51 18.09 -1.40
CA LYS A 83 -4.02 18.15 -0.02
C LYS A 83 -4.88 16.93 0.33
N ASN A 84 -5.78 16.51 -0.57
CA ASN A 84 -6.62 15.33 -0.36
C ASN A 84 -5.79 14.03 -0.29
N LEU A 85 -4.73 13.93 -1.09
CA LEU A 85 -3.79 12.83 -1.02
C LEU A 85 -3.01 12.82 0.30
N GLY A 86 -2.68 14.00 0.84
CA GLY A 86 -2.11 14.13 2.18
C GLY A 86 -2.98 13.51 3.28
N GLU A 87 -4.31 13.67 3.20
CA GLU A 87 -5.23 13.01 4.14
C GLU A 87 -5.28 11.49 3.95
N SER A 88 -5.26 11.02 2.70
CA SER A 88 -5.22 9.59 2.37
C SER A 88 -3.93 8.94 2.90
N TYR A 89 -2.79 9.61 2.71
CA TYR A 89 -1.50 9.24 3.27
C TYR A 89 -1.52 9.17 4.80
N ARG A 90 -2.10 10.18 5.48
CA ARG A 90 -2.21 10.16 6.94
C ARG A 90 -3.00 8.97 7.45
N ARG A 91 -4.04 8.52 6.75
CA ARG A 91 -4.81 7.32 7.13
C ARG A 91 -3.91 6.08 7.11
N ILE A 92 -3.15 5.88 6.03
CA ILE A 92 -2.19 4.76 5.92
C ILE A 92 -1.16 4.82 7.06
N ARG A 93 -0.53 5.98 7.28
CA ARG A 93 0.47 6.16 8.36
C ARG A 93 -0.12 5.93 9.74
N ASN A 94 -1.33 6.39 10.01
CA ASN A 94 -2.01 6.19 11.29
C ASN A 94 -2.35 4.72 11.54
N THR A 95 -2.78 3.99 10.51
CA THR A 95 -3.01 2.55 10.59
C THR A 95 -1.72 1.81 10.93
N ALA A 96 -0.61 2.10 10.23
CA ALA A 96 0.69 1.50 10.54
C ALA A 96 1.16 1.81 11.97
N ARG A 97 1.02 3.06 12.40
CA ARG A 97 1.34 3.48 13.78
C ARG A 97 0.50 2.73 14.82
N TYR A 98 -0.80 2.53 14.56
CA TYR A 98 -1.66 1.78 15.46
C TYR A 98 -1.23 0.31 15.57
N LEU A 99 -0.93 -0.33 14.44
CA LEU A 99 -0.41 -1.70 14.40
C LEU A 99 0.89 -1.81 15.23
N LEU A 100 1.88 -0.95 14.96
CA LEU A 100 3.14 -0.89 15.71
C LEU A 100 2.91 -0.73 17.22
N SER A 101 1.99 0.14 17.63
CA SER A 101 1.72 0.39 19.05
C SER A 101 1.17 -0.84 19.80
N ASN A 102 0.43 -1.72 19.12
CA ASN A 102 -0.12 -2.95 19.69
C ASN A 102 0.88 -4.11 19.66
N LEU A 103 2.01 -3.95 18.97
CA LEU A 103 3.09 -4.94 18.90
C LEU A 103 4.18 -4.73 19.96
N LYS A 104 4.00 -3.77 20.88
CA LYS A 104 4.94 -3.56 21.99
C LYS A 104 5.06 -4.82 22.86
N GLY A 105 6.28 -5.34 22.99
CA GLY A 105 6.56 -6.57 23.74
C GLY A 105 6.11 -7.86 23.04
N PHE A 106 5.70 -7.78 21.78
CA PHE A 106 5.54 -8.94 20.92
C PHE A 106 6.91 -9.36 20.38
N ASP A 107 7.10 -10.67 20.22
CA ASP A 107 8.27 -11.25 19.56
C ASP A 107 7.70 -12.28 18.59
N PRO A 108 7.78 -12.03 17.27
CA PRO A 108 7.17 -12.90 16.28
C PRO A 108 7.74 -14.32 16.28
N ASN A 109 8.95 -14.53 16.81
CA ASN A 109 9.59 -15.86 16.83
C ASN A 109 9.06 -16.76 17.94
N THR A 110 8.53 -16.18 19.02
CA THR A 110 8.14 -16.92 20.24
C THR A 110 6.66 -16.75 20.60
N HIS A 111 6.05 -15.63 20.21
CA HIS A 111 4.68 -15.28 20.59
C HIS A 111 3.67 -15.46 19.47
N SER A 112 4.11 -15.71 18.23
CA SER A 112 3.19 -15.99 17.12
C SER A 112 2.42 -17.27 17.39
N VAL A 113 1.11 -17.25 17.12
CA VAL A 113 0.25 -18.43 17.22
C VAL A 113 -0.03 -19.00 15.84
N SER A 114 -0.30 -20.31 15.76
CA SER A 114 -0.66 -20.96 14.50
C SER A 114 -2.05 -20.53 14.03
N TYR A 115 -2.29 -20.59 12.72
CA TYR A 115 -3.55 -20.13 12.12
C TYR A 115 -4.80 -20.82 12.71
N ASP A 116 -4.73 -22.10 13.06
CA ASP A 116 -5.79 -22.87 13.71
C ASP A 116 -6.04 -22.49 15.18
N ALA A 117 -5.10 -21.82 15.82
CA ALA A 117 -5.24 -21.29 17.18
C ALA A 117 -5.67 -19.82 17.19
N MET A 118 -5.74 -19.16 16.02
CA MET A 118 -6.15 -17.75 15.92
C MET A 118 -7.65 -17.57 16.11
N GLU A 119 -8.06 -16.42 16.64
CA GLU A 119 -9.46 -16.01 16.69
C GLU A 119 -10.04 -15.84 15.28
N ASP A 120 -11.35 -16.10 15.13
CA ASP A 120 -12.06 -16.03 13.85
C ASP A 120 -11.87 -14.67 13.14
N MET A 121 -11.84 -13.59 13.91
CA MET A 121 -11.67 -12.22 13.39
C MET A 121 -10.26 -11.97 12.84
N ASP A 122 -9.25 -12.57 13.45
CA ASP A 122 -7.86 -12.45 12.99
C ASP A 122 -7.65 -13.23 11.70
N ARG A 123 -8.23 -14.44 11.63
CA ARG A 123 -8.24 -15.25 10.42
C ARG A 123 -8.93 -14.54 9.25
N TRP A 124 -10.03 -13.83 9.53
CA TRP A 124 -10.71 -13.01 8.54
C TRP A 124 -9.84 -11.84 8.08
N ALA A 125 -9.18 -11.11 8.98
CA ALA A 125 -8.30 -10.01 8.59
C ALA A 125 -7.14 -10.48 7.70
N LEU A 126 -6.60 -11.68 7.96
CA LEU A 126 -5.58 -12.30 7.11
C LEU A 126 -6.12 -12.77 5.74
N ARG A 127 -7.40 -13.13 5.64
CA ARG A 127 -8.05 -13.40 4.34
C ARG A 127 -8.17 -12.12 3.51
N GLN A 128 -8.68 -11.04 4.10
CA GLN A 128 -8.75 -9.74 3.43
C GLN A 128 -7.36 -9.25 2.99
N LEU A 129 -6.31 -9.54 3.77
CA LEU A 129 -4.93 -9.26 3.40
C LEU A 129 -4.49 -10.05 2.17
N ASN A 130 -4.83 -11.34 2.07
CA ASN A 130 -4.51 -12.15 0.90
C ASN A 130 -5.23 -11.67 -0.37
N ASP A 131 -6.49 -11.24 -0.25
CA ASP A 131 -7.22 -10.64 -1.37
C ASP A 131 -6.57 -9.35 -1.84
N LEU A 132 -6.09 -8.52 -0.89
CA LEU A 132 -5.32 -7.32 -1.20
C LEU A 132 -4.02 -7.66 -1.94
N ILE A 133 -3.26 -8.66 -1.47
CA ILE A 133 -2.02 -9.12 -2.14
C ILE A 133 -2.34 -9.54 -3.58
N GLY A 134 -3.34 -10.41 -3.78
CA GLY A 134 -3.72 -10.89 -5.11
C GLY A 134 -4.07 -9.75 -6.07
N LYS A 135 -4.93 -8.83 -5.64
CA LYS A 135 -5.33 -7.65 -6.42
C LYS A 135 -4.17 -6.73 -6.75
N THR A 136 -3.25 -6.54 -5.79
CA THR A 136 -2.09 -5.68 -6.02
C THR A 136 -1.08 -6.33 -6.95
N ASN A 137 -0.86 -7.64 -6.86
CA ASN A 137 0.05 -8.36 -7.75
C ASN A 137 -0.43 -8.26 -9.20
N GLU A 138 -1.70 -8.59 -9.46
CA GLU A 138 -2.30 -8.47 -10.80
C GLU A 138 -2.13 -7.07 -11.38
N ALA A 139 -2.43 -6.04 -10.58
CA ALA A 139 -2.32 -4.67 -11.04
C ALA A 139 -0.87 -4.19 -11.24
N TYR A 140 0.12 -4.69 -10.49
CA TYR A 140 1.52 -4.34 -10.74
C TYR A 140 2.06 -4.99 -12.02
N GLU A 141 1.68 -6.25 -12.29
CA GLU A 141 2.01 -6.95 -13.55
C GLU A 141 1.43 -6.21 -14.77
N ASP A 142 0.22 -5.68 -14.65
CA ASP A 142 -0.44 -4.90 -15.71
C ASP A 142 -0.07 -3.40 -15.71
N TYR A 143 0.92 -2.99 -14.92
CA TYR A 143 1.35 -1.59 -14.77
C TYR A 143 0.22 -0.62 -14.38
N GLN A 144 -0.78 -1.07 -13.62
CA GLN A 144 -1.94 -0.29 -13.16
C GLN A 144 -1.75 0.21 -11.71
N PHE A 145 -0.76 1.07 -11.48
CA PHE A 145 -0.34 1.54 -10.13
C PHE A 145 -1.43 2.22 -9.29
N HIS A 146 -2.47 2.76 -9.92
CA HIS A 146 -3.59 3.41 -9.23
C HIS A 146 -4.47 2.40 -8.48
N ILE A 147 -4.51 1.14 -8.95
CA ILE A 147 -5.29 0.07 -8.31
C ILE A 147 -4.68 -0.34 -6.96
N PRO A 148 -3.37 -0.67 -6.84
CA PRO A 148 -2.73 -0.92 -5.55
C PRO A 148 -2.89 0.27 -4.59
N THR A 149 -2.66 1.48 -5.09
CA THR A 149 -2.77 2.71 -4.28
C THR A 149 -4.15 2.84 -3.64
N PHE A 150 -5.21 2.68 -4.45
CA PHE A 150 -6.58 2.75 -3.95
C PHE A 150 -6.93 1.57 -3.05
N ALA A 151 -6.55 0.34 -3.43
CA ALA A 151 -6.86 -0.87 -2.67
C ALA A 151 -6.22 -0.86 -1.27
N ILE A 152 -4.94 -0.46 -1.16
CA ILE A 152 -4.25 -0.34 0.12
C ILE A 152 -4.91 0.73 0.99
N HIS A 153 -5.29 1.87 0.41
CA HIS A 153 -5.99 2.91 1.16
C HIS A 153 -7.35 2.42 1.67
N GLN A 154 -8.15 1.76 0.83
CA GLN A 154 -9.43 1.18 1.26
C GLN A 154 -9.24 0.15 2.37
N PHE A 155 -8.29 -0.77 2.21
CA PHE A 155 -7.92 -1.75 3.23
C PHE A 155 -7.60 -1.12 4.58
N CYS A 156 -6.80 -0.05 4.58
CA CYS A 156 -6.46 0.69 5.80
C CYS A 156 -7.69 1.33 6.46
N VAL A 157 -8.66 1.78 5.67
CA VAL A 157 -9.82 2.54 6.15
C VAL A 157 -10.98 1.64 6.57
N ASN A 158 -11.42 0.73 5.71
CA ASN A 158 -12.67 -0.01 5.93
C ASN A 158 -12.42 -1.30 6.72
N GLU A 159 -11.46 -2.11 6.26
CA GLU A 159 -11.17 -3.43 6.81
C GLU A 159 -10.40 -3.28 8.13
N LEU A 160 -9.34 -2.46 8.14
CA LEU A 160 -8.53 -2.25 9.33
C LEU A 160 -9.15 -1.23 10.29
N SER A 161 -9.11 0.07 9.95
CA SER A 161 -9.46 1.12 10.90
C SER A 161 -10.92 1.07 11.33
N ALA A 162 -11.85 0.91 10.38
CA ALA A 162 -13.25 0.94 10.73
C ALA A 162 -13.67 -0.35 11.43
N PHE A 163 -13.16 -1.52 11.06
CA PHE A 163 -13.70 -2.78 11.56
C PHE A 163 -12.75 -3.56 12.47
N TYR A 164 -11.63 -4.06 11.95
CA TYR A 164 -10.74 -4.96 12.67
C TYR A 164 -10.12 -4.31 13.90
N LEU A 165 -9.48 -3.15 13.71
CA LEU A 165 -8.76 -2.46 14.79
C LEU A 165 -9.72 -1.99 15.87
N ASP A 166 -10.89 -1.47 15.50
CA ASP A 166 -11.91 -1.03 16.45
C ASP A 166 -12.44 -2.19 17.30
N SER A 167 -12.77 -3.31 16.67
CA SER A 167 -13.27 -4.51 17.35
C SER A 167 -12.19 -5.20 18.20
N SER A 168 -10.91 -5.08 17.81
CA SER A 168 -9.80 -5.68 18.54
C SER A 168 -9.37 -4.92 19.80
N LYS A 169 -9.79 -3.66 19.97
CA LYS A 169 -9.34 -2.79 21.07
C LYS A 169 -9.52 -3.42 22.44
N ASP A 170 -10.70 -3.98 22.72
CA ASP A 170 -11.05 -4.49 24.04
C ASP A 170 -10.07 -5.57 24.49
N ARG A 171 -9.88 -6.62 23.68
CA ARG A 171 -8.90 -7.67 23.97
C ARG A 171 -7.45 -7.19 23.94
N MET A 172 -7.09 -6.19 23.13
CA MET A 172 -5.72 -5.66 23.14
C MET A 172 -5.38 -4.93 24.44
N TYR A 173 -6.38 -4.31 25.10
CA TYR A 173 -6.21 -3.53 26.33
C TYR A 173 -6.53 -4.31 27.62
N ALA A 174 -7.53 -5.19 27.60
CA ALA A 174 -8.06 -5.85 28.79
C ALA A 174 -7.44 -7.23 29.04
N ASP A 175 -7.11 -7.97 27.98
CA ASP A 175 -6.63 -9.33 28.14
C ASP A 175 -5.19 -9.37 28.67
N GLY A 176 -4.87 -10.47 29.38
CA GLY A 176 -3.53 -10.72 29.89
C GLY A 176 -2.48 -10.72 28.78
N ALA A 177 -1.25 -10.30 29.10
CA ALA A 177 -0.19 -10.11 28.12
C ALA A 177 0.11 -11.36 27.27
N ASP A 178 -0.02 -12.54 27.88
CA ASP A 178 0.24 -13.86 27.28
C ASP A 178 -1.03 -14.64 26.92
N SER A 179 -2.20 -14.00 26.93
CA SER A 179 -3.44 -14.63 26.51
C SER A 179 -3.41 -14.99 25.02
N VAL A 180 -3.96 -16.15 24.66
CA VAL A 180 -4.03 -16.61 23.27
C VAL A 180 -4.80 -15.62 22.39
N THR A 181 -5.87 -15.04 22.92
CA THR A 181 -6.69 -14.01 22.25
C THR A 181 -5.88 -12.78 21.87
N ARG A 182 -5.02 -12.30 22.79
CA ARG A 182 -4.11 -11.17 22.52
C ARG A 182 -2.99 -11.55 21.56
N ARG A 183 -2.37 -12.73 21.73
CA ARG A 183 -1.31 -13.22 20.84
C ARG A 183 -1.82 -13.48 19.42
N SER A 184 -3.06 -13.94 19.27
CA SER A 184 -3.73 -14.07 17.97
C SER A 184 -3.83 -12.73 17.25
N GLY A 185 -4.32 -11.69 17.92
CA GLY A 185 -4.40 -10.35 17.35
C GLY A 185 -3.04 -9.78 16.98
N GLN A 186 -2.03 -9.94 17.84
CA GLN A 186 -0.66 -9.51 17.56
C GLN A 186 -0.04 -10.25 16.37
N THR A 187 -0.29 -11.55 16.25
CA THR A 187 0.17 -12.36 15.11
C THR A 187 -0.41 -11.84 13.80
N ALA A 188 -1.72 -11.56 13.75
CA ALA A 188 -2.35 -10.97 12.58
C ALA A 188 -1.84 -9.56 12.30
N MET A 189 -1.72 -8.70 13.31
CA MET A 189 -1.20 -7.34 13.15
C MET A 189 0.24 -7.31 12.62
N TRP A 190 1.10 -8.24 13.06
CA TRP A 190 2.46 -8.39 12.55
C TRP A 190 2.47 -8.76 11.07
N ALA A 191 1.70 -9.77 10.67
CA ALA A 191 1.59 -10.20 9.28
C ALA A 191 1.04 -9.09 8.37
N ILE A 192 -0.02 -8.39 8.83
CA ILE A 192 -0.62 -7.25 8.12
C ILE A 192 0.40 -6.11 7.97
N LEU A 193 1.08 -5.71 9.05
CA LEU A 193 2.04 -4.62 9.03
C LEU A 193 3.23 -4.95 8.12
N SER A 194 3.78 -6.16 8.22
CA SER A 194 4.88 -6.63 7.37
C SER A 194 4.51 -6.62 5.89
N THR A 195 3.32 -7.10 5.56
CA THR A 195 2.82 -7.14 4.19
C THR A 195 2.58 -5.73 3.66
N LEU A 196 1.84 -4.89 4.39
CA LEU A 196 1.57 -3.51 3.99
C LEU A 196 2.87 -2.72 3.79
N THR A 197 3.84 -2.82 4.69
CA THR A 197 5.10 -2.10 4.59
C THR A 197 5.84 -2.44 3.29
N ARG A 198 5.88 -3.72 2.90
CA ARG A 198 6.51 -4.16 1.65
C ARG A 198 5.73 -3.73 0.41
N MET A 199 4.40 -3.81 0.44
CA MET A 199 3.55 -3.34 -0.66
C MET A 199 3.60 -1.81 -0.86
N LEU A 200 3.83 -1.07 0.22
CA LEU A 200 3.97 0.39 0.19
C LEU A 200 5.34 0.83 -0.36
N ALA A 201 6.39 0.02 -0.21
CA ALA A 201 7.77 0.40 -0.52
C ALA A 201 7.99 0.97 -1.94
N PRO A 202 7.38 0.45 -3.02
CA PRO A 202 7.55 1.02 -4.36
C PRO A 202 6.98 2.45 -4.50
N ILE A 203 5.99 2.82 -3.70
CA ILE A 203 5.28 4.12 -3.80
C ILE A 203 5.67 5.05 -2.66
N LEU A 204 5.45 4.65 -1.41
CA LEU A 204 5.75 5.41 -0.19
C LEU A 204 7.11 4.99 0.39
N SER A 205 8.15 5.15 -0.40
CA SER A 205 9.48 4.59 -0.12
C SER A 205 10.05 5.05 1.23
N PHE A 206 9.95 6.32 1.57
CA PHE A 206 10.49 6.82 2.84
C PHE A 206 9.67 6.33 4.04
N THR A 207 8.36 6.33 3.92
CA THR A 207 7.44 5.89 4.98
C THR A 207 7.54 4.39 5.21
N ALA A 208 7.65 3.59 4.14
CA ALA A 208 7.82 2.15 4.25
C ALA A 208 9.14 1.81 4.96
N GLU A 209 10.24 2.50 4.63
CA GLU A 209 11.52 2.31 5.30
C GLU A 209 11.45 2.72 6.78
N GLU A 210 10.79 3.83 7.12
CA GLU A 210 10.58 4.25 8.51
C GLU A 210 9.81 3.19 9.32
N ILE A 211 8.71 2.66 8.77
CA ILE A 211 7.95 1.58 9.41
C ILE A 211 8.81 0.32 9.56
N TRP A 212 9.59 -0.01 8.53
CA TRP A 212 10.47 -1.17 8.54
C TRP A 212 11.52 -1.09 9.65
N GLN A 213 12.14 0.07 9.87
CA GLN A 213 13.11 0.24 10.96
C GLN A 213 12.46 0.05 12.34
N GLU A 214 11.23 0.52 12.55
CA GLU A 214 10.47 0.24 13.77
C GLU A 214 10.17 -1.26 13.92
N MET A 215 9.85 -1.95 12.83
CA MET A 215 9.70 -3.41 12.85
C MET A 215 11.01 -4.13 13.18
N ARG A 216 12.16 -3.63 12.71
CA ARG A 216 13.48 -4.21 13.03
C ARG A 216 13.84 -4.09 14.51
N HIS A 217 13.29 -3.09 15.22
CA HIS A 217 13.41 -3.03 16.68
C HIS A 217 12.62 -4.13 17.39
N ILE A 218 11.57 -4.65 16.76
CA ILE A 218 10.77 -5.78 17.25
C ILE A 218 11.43 -7.11 16.85
N ASP A 219 11.88 -7.21 15.60
CA ASP A 219 12.55 -8.39 15.05
C ASP A 219 13.86 -8.01 14.34
N PRO A 220 15.00 -8.12 15.05
CA PRO A 220 16.31 -7.79 14.48
C PRO A 220 16.78 -8.72 13.35
N SER A 221 16.08 -9.85 13.12
CA SER A 221 16.43 -10.79 12.05
C SER A 221 15.99 -10.32 10.66
N LEU A 222 15.10 -9.33 10.60
CA LEU A 222 14.67 -8.70 9.35
C LEU A 222 15.85 -8.03 8.62
N GLN A 223 15.80 -8.07 7.28
CA GLN A 223 16.75 -7.41 6.39
C GLN A 223 16.96 -5.95 6.78
N GLU A 224 18.15 -5.40 6.49
CA GLU A 224 18.52 -4.04 6.92
C GLU A 224 17.58 -2.94 6.41
N SER A 225 16.90 -3.17 5.27
CA SER A 225 15.95 -2.26 4.64
C SER A 225 14.80 -3.04 3.99
N VAL A 226 13.63 -2.41 3.88
CA VAL A 226 12.47 -3.01 3.18
C VAL A 226 12.79 -3.27 1.70
N PHE A 227 13.67 -2.47 1.10
CA PHE A 227 14.06 -2.60 -0.31
C PHE A 227 14.96 -3.80 -0.60
N LEU A 228 15.41 -4.51 0.44
CA LEU A 228 16.16 -5.76 0.35
C LEU A 228 15.30 -6.97 0.72
N SER A 229 14.03 -6.75 1.06
CA SER A 229 13.08 -7.82 1.34
C SER A 229 12.35 -8.25 0.08
N ASP A 230 11.94 -9.51 0.03
CA ASP A 230 11.11 -10.02 -1.04
C ASP A 230 9.70 -9.43 -0.98
N TRP A 231 9.07 -9.34 -2.15
CA TRP A 231 7.66 -9.02 -2.27
C TRP A 231 6.80 -9.97 -1.39
N PRO A 232 5.74 -9.50 -0.72
CA PRO A 232 4.98 -10.35 0.18
C PRO A 232 4.19 -11.41 -0.57
N GLU A 233 4.30 -12.64 -0.07
CA GLU A 233 3.48 -13.77 -0.48
C GLU A 233 2.21 -13.86 0.38
N PRO A 234 1.10 -14.43 -0.16
CA PRO A 234 -0.10 -14.70 0.60
C PRO A 234 0.19 -15.53 1.86
N VAL A 235 -0.44 -15.16 2.97
CA VAL A 235 -0.35 -15.90 4.23
C VAL A 235 -1.01 -17.26 4.06
N ALA A 236 -0.35 -18.33 4.49
CA ALA A 236 -0.89 -19.68 4.39
C ALA A 236 -2.16 -19.83 5.26
N LEU A 237 -3.27 -20.22 4.63
CA LEU A 237 -4.56 -20.43 5.29
C LEU A 237 -4.87 -21.94 5.32
N LEU A 238 -5.43 -22.42 6.44
CA LEU A 238 -5.73 -23.85 6.60
C LEU A 238 -6.99 -24.33 5.85
N ASP A 239 -7.81 -23.40 5.33
CA ASP A 239 -8.90 -23.77 4.41
C ASP A 239 -9.32 -22.57 3.54
N LYS A 240 -9.68 -22.81 2.26
CA LYS A 240 -10.09 -21.76 1.30
C LYS A 240 -11.59 -21.44 1.35
N ARG A 241 -12.39 -22.23 2.09
CA ARG A 241 -13.85 -22.27 1.91
C ARG A 241 -14.69 -21.85 3.12
N ASP A 242 -14.08 -21.58 4.27
CA ASP A 242 -14.85 -21.40 5.50
C ASP A 242 -14.95 -19.92 5.95
N ARG A 243 -16.17 -19.38 5.76
CA ARG A 243 -16.78 -18.25 6.48
C ARG A 243 -16.42 -16.81 6.06
N ASP A 244 -16.64 -16.45 4.80
CA ASP A 244 -16.80 -15.03 4.42
C ASP A 244 -18.25 -14.55 4.64
N ASP A 245 -19.25 -15.41 4.42
CA ASP A 245 -20.68 -15.13 4.65
C ASP A 245 -21.01 -14.58 6.06
N LYS A 246 -20.30 -15.08 7.08
CA LYS A 246 -20.48 -14.65 8.49
C LYS A 246 -20.08 -13.17 8.67
N TRP A 247 -19.04 -12.72 7.98
CA TRP A 247 -18.50 -11.38 8.12
C TRP A 247 -19.18 -10.39 7.18
N GLU A 248 -19.62 -10.81 6.01
CA GLU A 248 -20.51 -10.01 5.15
C GLU A 248 -21.80 -9.62 5.90
N GLY A 249 -22.41 -10.57 6.62
CA GLY A 249 -23.56 -10.29 7.49
C GLY A 249 -23.24 -9.32 8.64
N ALA A 250 -22.06 -9.44 9.26
CA ALA A 250 -21.64 -8.54 10.33
C ALA A 250 -21.40 -7.11 9.84
N HIS A 251 -20.82 -6.94 8.65
CA HIS A 251 -20.67 -5.64 7.99
C HIS A 251 -22.03 -4.99 7.68
N ALA A 252 -22.97 -5.76 7.13
CA ALA A 252 -24.30 -5.27 6.80
C ALA A 252 -25.08 -4.79 8.03
N VAL A 253 -25.01 -5.52 9.14
CA VAL A 253 -25.67 -5.14 10.40
C VAL A 253 -25.04 -3.88 11.00
N ARG A 254 -23.71 -3.77 11.00
CA ARG A 254 -23.03 -2.58 11.52
C ARG A 254 -23.36 -1.32 10.73
N SER A 255 -23.46 -1.40 9.40
CA SER A 255 -23.83 -0.24 8.57
C SER A 255 -25.28 0.23 8.79
N ALA A 256 -26.12 -0.59 9.42
CA ALA A 256 -27.52 -0.27 9.72
C ALA A 256 -27.74 0.33 11.12
N VAL A 257 -26.73 0.30 11.99
CA VAL A 257 -26.76 0.83 13.38
C VAL A 257 -25.96 2.12 13.47
#